data_AF-A0A444XCF5-F1
#
_entry.id   AF-A0A444XCF5-F1
#
_cell.length_a   1.000
_cell.length_b   1.000
_cell.length_c   1.000
_cell.angle_alpha   90.00
_cell.angle_beta   90.00
_cell.angle_gamma   90.00
#
_symmetry.space_group_name_H-M   'P 1'
#
loop_
_entity.id
_entity.type
_entity.pdbx_description
1 polymer ?
#
loop_
_entity_poly.entity_id
_entity_poly.type
_entity_poly.pdbx_seq_one_letter_code
_entity_poly.pdbx_strand_id
1 'polypeptide(L)'
;MVEESAPIEGNKPTTLADNTSPPNITKPTNPAEAIYDKERLRVTWPKQLNAPLELVLIRMTYLNITFLGVKGLELILSENFTSVSIMQTVGSIMTNKYNEEYPGARYYGGNEYVTHFSSLCSFTSR
;
A
#
# COMPACT_ATOMS: atom_id res chain seq x y z
N MET A 1 -20.79 36.97 -8.35
CA MET A 1 -19.69 36.87 -9.32
C MET A 1 -19.48 35.40 -9.55
N VAL A 2 -20.12 34.90 -10.61
CA VAL A 2 -19.97 33.54 -11.11
C VAL A 2 -18.80 33.62 -12.09
N GLU A 3 -17.67 33.00 -11.78
CA GLU A 3 -16.66 32.75 -12.80
C GLU A 3 -16.91 31.36 -13.39
N GLU A 4 -17.09 31.38 -14.70
CA GLU A 4 -17.44 30.28 -15.58
C GLU A 4 -16.16 29.53 -15.95
N SER A 5 -16.01 28.30 -15.44
CA SER A 5 -14.89 27.42 -15.78
C SER A 5 -15.21 26.62 -17.05
N ALA A 6 -14.35 26.76 -18.06
CA ALA A 6 -14.43 26.09 -19.37
C ALA A 6 -14.38 24.54 -19.30
N PRO A 7 -14.88 23.81 -20.32
CA PRO A 7 -15.17 22.38 -20.20
C PRO A 7 -13.95 21.45 -20.44
N ILE A 8 -13.96 20.40 -19.63
CA ILE A 8 -13.13 19.18 -19.55
C ILE A 8 -12.90 18.46 -20.90
N GLU A 9 -11.64 18.29 -21.29
CA GLU A 9 -11.22 17.29 -22.29
C GLU A 9 -10.71 16.05 -21.55
N GLY A 10 -11.30 14.90 -21.86
CA GLY A 10 -11.21 13.67 -21.08
C GLY A 10 -9.80 13.09 -20.99
N ASN A 11 -9.24 13.11 -19.77
CA ASN A 11 -8.14 12.21 -19.42
C ASN A 11 -8.67 10.78 -19.32
N LYS A 12 -8.44 10.02 -20.39
CA LYS A 12 -8.53 8.55 -20.40
C LYS A 12 -7.78 8.02 -19.17
N PRO A 13 -8.35 7.07 -18.40
CA PRO A 13 -7.65 6.53 -17.24
C PRO A 13 -6.36 5.88 -17.72
N THR A 14 -5.22 6.46 -17.31
CA THR A 14 -3.91 5.85 -17.47
C THR A 14 -3.97 4.50 -16.78
N THR A 15 -4.06 3.44 -17.57
CA THR A 15 -4.01 2.06 -17.10
C THR A 15 -2.78 1.92 -16.22
N LEU A 16 -3.01 1.59 -14.94
CA LEU A 16 -1.98 1.17 -13.99
C LEU A 16 -1.08 0.16 -14.70
N ALA A 17 0.19 0.53 -14.90
CA ALA A 17 1.15 -0.36 -15.51
C ALA A 17 1.24 -1.62 -14.63
N ASP A 18 0.80 -2.73 -15.21
CA ASP A 18 0.81 -4.05 -14.60
C ASP A 18 2.27 -4.50 -14.45
N ASN A 19 2.82 -4.30 -13.25
CA ASN A 19 4.22 -4.64 -12.95
C ASN A 19 4.41 -6.16 -12.70
N THR A 20 3.45 -7.00 -13.06
CA THR A 20 3.51 -8.45 -12.86
C THR A 20 4.09 -9.23 -14.05
N SER A 21 4.41 -8.57 -15.17
CA SER A 21 5.09 -9.23 -16.30
C SER A 21 6.59 -8.92 -16.29
N PRO A 22 7.49 -9.93 -16.42
CA PRO A 22 8.91 -9.68 -16.62
C PRO A 22 9.10 -8.81 -17.87
N PRO A 23 10.01 -7.81 -17.85
CA PRO A 23 10.22 -6.94 -19.00
C PRO A 23 10.67 -7.80 -20.18
N ASN A 24 9.86 -7.82 -21.23
CA ASN A 24 10.25 -8.38 -22.51
C ASN A 24 11.48 -7.59 -22.98
N ILE A 25 12.65 -8.25 -23.04
CA ILE A 25 13.91 -7.61 -23.42
C ILE A 25 13.90 -7.43 -24.94
N THR A 26 13.01 -6.56 -25.42
CA THR A 26 13.13 -5.96 -26.74
C THR A 26 14.11 -4.81 -26.64
N LYS A 27 15.21 -4.90 -27.40
CA LYS A 27 16.28 -3.90 -27.48
C LYS A 27 15.66 -2.50 -27.66
N PRO A 28 16.09 -1.47 -26.89
CA PRO A 28 15.48 -0.15 -26.94
C PRO A 28 15.62 0.42 -28.35
N THR A 29 14.48 0.79 -28.95
CA THR A 29 14.42 1.30 -30.33
C THR A 29 14.77 2.80 -30.38
N ASN A 30 14.77 3.49 -29.24
CA ASN A 30 15.07 4.92 -29.11
C ASN A 30 16.22 5.18 -28.10
N PRO A 31 17.20 6.06 -28.42
CA PRO A 31 18.26 6.45 -27.50
C PRO A 31 17.77 7.09 -26.18
N ALA A 32 16.64 7.78 -26.14
CA ALA A 32 16.08 8.35 -24.92
C ALA A 32 15.55 7.28 -23.94
N GLU A 33 14.96 6.22 -24.50
CA GLU A 33 14.44 5.07 -23.75
C GLU A 33 15.59 4.25 -23.14
N ALA A 34 16.71 4.15 -23.85
CA ALA A 34 17.93 3.53 -23.34
C ALA A 34 18.59 4.33 -22.19
N ILE A 35 18.45 5.66 -22.15
CA ILE A 35 18.94 6.50 -21.04
C ILE A 35 18.02 6.32 -19.83
N TYR A 36 16.71 6.35 -20.04
CA TYR A 36 15.70 6.12 -19.00
C TYR A 36 15.86 4.75 -18.31
N ASP A 37 16.08 3.68 -19.08
CA ASP A 37 16.32 2.34 -18.53
C ASP A 37 17.67 2.23 -17.79
N LYS A 38 18.72 2.89 -18.29
CA LYS A 38 20.03 2.95 -17.61
C LYS A 38 19.96 3.71 -16.29
N GLU A 39 19.16 4.77 -16.22
CA GLU A 39 18.92 5.50 -14.98
C GLU A 39 18.08 4.67 -14.01
N ARG A 40 17.02 3.99 -14.48
CA ARG A 40 16.20 3.07 -13.69
C ARG A 40 17.01 1.94 -13.05
N LEU A 41 18.05 1.45 -13.73
CA LEU A 41 18.97 0.43 -13.20
C LEU A 41 19.85 0.94 -12.04
N ARG A 42 20.12 2.25 -11.97
CA ARG A 42 20.90 2.88 -10.88
C ARG A 42 20.05 3.16 -9.65
N VAL A 43 18.73 3.20 -9.80
CA VAL A 43 17.79 3.52 -8.73
C VAL A 43 17.54 2.26 -7.88
N THR A 44 18.16 2.21 -6.70
CA THR A 44 18.16 1.03 -5.82
C THR A 44 16.98 0.97 -4.85
N TRP A 45 16.40 2.10 -4.48
CA TRP A 45 15.35 2.20 -3.46
C TRP A 45 14.04 1.45 -3.79
N PRO A 46 13.55 1.32 -5.05
CA PRO A 46 12.30 0.62 -5.33
C PRO A 46 12.45 -0.89 -5.09
N LYS A 47 13.66 -1.42 -5.29
CA LYS A 47 13.99 -2.82 -4.98
C LYS A 47 13.98 -3.03 -3.47
N GLN A 48 14.43 -2.05 -2.70
CA GLN A 48 14.42 -2.11 -1.23
C GLN A 48 13.00 -2.05 -0.65
N LEU A 49 12.10 -1.22 -1.19
CA LEU A 49 10.72 -1.10 -0.70
C LEU A 49 9.86 -2.35 -0.95
N ASN A 50 10.14 -3.08 -2.03
CA ASN A 50 9.40 -4.29 -2.41
C ASN A 50 10.11 -5.60 -2.01
N ALA A 51 11.30 -5.51 -1.41
CA ALA A 51 12.01 -6.69 -0.94
C ALA A 51 11.30 -7.28 0.30
N PRO A 52 11.34 -8.62 0.48
CA PRO A 52 10.80 -9.24 1.68
C PRO A 52 11.55 -8.74 2.93
N LEU A 53 10.82 -8.67 4.05
CA LEU A 53 11.35 -8.14 5.32
C LEU A 53 12.64 -8.85 5.76
N GLU A 54 12.79 -10.13 5.42
CA GLU A 54 13.97 -10.94 5.74
C GLU A 54 15.27 -10.40 5.13
N LEU A 55 15.20 -9.81 3.93
CA LEU A 55 16.37 -9.26 3.25
C LEU A 55 16.65 -7.81 3.68
N VAL A 56 15.61 -7.07 4.07
CA VAL A 56 15.72 -5.65 4.41
C VAL A 56 16.16 -5.45 5.86
N LEU A 57 15.67 -6.27 6.80
CA LEU A 57 15.88 -6.11 8.24
C LEU A 57 16.20 -7.45 8.91
N ILE A 58 17.37 -8.00 8.60
CA ILE A 58 17.92 -9.24 9.19
C ILE A 58 17.87 -9.24 10.73
N ARG A 59 18.03 -8.09 11.40
CA ARG A 59 17.97 -8.05 12.88
C ARG A 59 16.58 -8.29 13.44
N MET A 60 15.53 -7.97 12.70
CA MET A 60 14.14 -8.10 13.15
C MET A 60 13.64 -9.54 13.05
N THR A 61 14.11 -10.30 12.05
CA THR A 61 13.68 -11.71 11.85
C THR A 61 14.13 -12.65 12.96
N TYR A 62 15.23 -12.35 13.65
CA TYR A 62 15.68 -13.15 14.79
C TYR A 62 14.76 -13.02 16.02
N LEU A 63 13.95 -11.96 16.09
CA LEU A 63 12.98 -11.76 17.17
C LEU A 63 11.66 -12.47 16.82
N ASN A 64 11.69 -13.81 16.80
CA ASN A 64 10.49 -14.62 16.56
C ASN A 64 9.62 -14.71 17.84
N ILE A 65 8.89 -13.63 18.12
CA ILE A 65 7.95 -13.56 19.26
C ILE A 65 6.79 -14.54 19.12
N THR A 66 6.44 -14.95 17.90
CA THR A 66 5.37 -15.92 17.64
C THR A 66 5.67 -17.23 18.36
N PHE A 67 6.92 -17.67 18.35
CA PHE A 67 7.35 -18.91 19.01
C PHE A 67 7.13 -18.90 20.53
N LEU A 68 7.21 -17.74 21.18
CA LEU A 68 6.94 -17.62 22.62
C LEU A 68 5.44 -17.73 22.92
N GLY A 69 4.61 -17.04 22.14
CA GLY A 69 3.15 -17.04 22.33
C GLY A 69 2.47 -18.40 22.12
N VAL A 70 3.04 -19.32 21.34
CA VAL A 70 2.47 -20.67 21.15
C VAL A 70 2.95 -21.70 22.17
N LYS A 71 4.04 -21.42 22.89
CA LYS A 71 4.69 -22.37 23.82
C LYS A 71 4.39 -22.10 25.29
N GLY A 72 3.99 -20.88 25.63
CA GLY A 72 3.53 -20.49 26.96
C GLY A 72 2.01 -20.57 27.09
N LEU A 73 1.53 -20.83 28.31
CA LEU A 73 0.14 -20.58 28.64
C LEU A 73 -0.01 -19.10 29.01
N GLU A 74 -0.58 -18.31 28.10
CA GLU A 74 -0.85 -16.90 28.36
C GLU A 74 -2.08 -16.74 29.26
N LEU A 75 -1.88 -16.16 30.45
CA LEU A 75 -2.92 -16.01 31.49
C LEU A 75 -3.27 -14.55 31.80
N ILE A 76 -2.73 -13.61 31.02
CA ILE A 76 -3.04 -12.19 31.15
C ILE A 76 -4.39 -11.93 30.49
N LEU A 77 -5.41 -11.59 31.29
CA LEU A 77 -6.82 -11.42 30.85
C LEU A 77 -7.03 -10.42 29.70
N SER A 78 -6.17 -9.42 29.57
CA SER A 78 -6.27 -8.39 28.53
C SER A 78 -5.55 -8.74 27.22
N GLU A 79 -4.74 -9.80 27.20
CA GLU A 79 -3.99 -10.21 26.00
C GLU A 79 -4.77 -11.27 25.21
N ASN A 80 -4.63 -11.25 23.89
CA ASN A 80 -5.34 -12.16 23.00
C ASN A 80 -4.58 -12.39 21.70
N PHE A 81 -4.83 -13.54 21.06
CA PHE A 81 -4.33 -13.85 19.73
C PHE A 81 -5.36 -13.41 18.68
N THR A 82 -4.96 -12.45 17.85
CA THR A 82 -5.80 -11.99 16.74
C THR A 82 -5.75 -12.95 15.55
N SER A 83 -6.77 -12.91 14.70
CA SER A 83 -6.85 -13.76 13.50
C SER A 83 -5.87 -13.29 12.40
N VAL A 84 -5.48 -14.22 11.52
CA VAL A 84 -4.58 -13.93 10.39
C VAL A 84 -5.19 -12.90 9.44
N SER A 85 -6.51 -12.94 9.20
CA SER A 85 -7.21 -11.97 8.36
C SER A 85 -7.12 -10.54 8.90
N ILE A 86 -7.17 -10.37 10.22
CA ILE A 86 -7.00 -9.06 10.85
C ILE A 86 -5.55 -8.58 10.66
N MET A 87 -4.56 -9.44 10.90
CA MET A 87 -3.13 -9.09 10.70
C MET A 87 -2.84 -8.68 9.24
N GLN A 88 -3.39 -9.41 8.26
CA GLN A 88 -3.25 -9.08 6.84
C GLN A 88 -3.88 -7.74 6.48
N THR A 89 -5.05 -7.44 7.05
CA THR A 89 -5.74 -6.17 6.81
C THR A 89 -4.94 -4.99 7.39
N VAL A 90 -4.38 -5.15 8.60
CA VAL A 90 -3.54 -4.14 9.26
C VAL A 90 -2.23 -3.90 8.50
N GLY A 91 -1.62 -4.96 7.95
CA GLY A 91 -0.41 -4.88 7.12
C GLY A 91 -0.63 -4.48 5.66
N SER A 92 -1.86 -4.10 5.29
CA SER A 92 -2.19 -3.74 3.91
C SER A 92 -1.74 -2.31 3.54
N ILE A 93 -1.84 -1.99 2.25
CA ILE A 93 -1.57 -0.64 1.70
C ILE A 93 -2.48 0.46 2.26
N MET A 94 -3.51 0.11 3.02
CA MET A 94 -4.43 1.08 3.63
C MET A 94 -3.70 2.05 4.58
N THR A 95 -2.57 1.62 5.16
CA THR A 95 -1.70 2.45 6.02
C THR A 95 -1.08 3.64 5.29
N ASN A 96 -1.00 3.60 3.95
CA ASN A 96 -0.43 4.69 3.16
C ASN A 96 -1.40 5.88 3.01
N LYS A 97 -2.69 5.69 3.28
CA LYS A 97 -3.68 6.71 2.98
C LYS A 97 -3.91 7.63 4.17
N TYR A 98 -3.69 8.93 3.93
CA TYR A 98 -4.03 9.97 4.86
C TYR A 98 -5.51 10.35 4.73
N ASN A 99 -6.26 10.19 5.83
CA ASN A 99 -7.70 10.32 5.89
C ASN A 99 -8.12 10.98 7.22
N GLU A 100 -7.82 12.26 7.37
CA GLU A 100 -8.37 13.04 8.48
C GLU A 100 -9.89 13.22 8.32
N GLU A 101 -10.57 13.44 9.44
CA GLU A 101 -12.01 13.73 9.54
C GLU A 101 -12.95 12.53 9.32
N TYR A 102 -14.24 12.81 9.10
CA TYR A 102 -15.29 11.80 8.97
C TYR A 102 -15.59 11.47 7.50
N PRO A 103 -16.14 10.29 7.21
CA PRO A 103 -16.67 9.96 5.88
C PRO A 103 -17.59 11.07 5.33
N GLY A 104 -17.25 11.65 4.18
CA GLY A 104 -18.04 12.71 3.52
C GLY A 104 -17.59 14.15 3.79
N ALA A 105 -16.72 14.38 4.77
CA ALA A 105 -16.04 15.66 5.00
C ALA A 105 -14.56 15.33 5.11
N ARG A 106 -13.83 15.29 4.00
CA ARG A 106 -12.40 14.97 3.95
C ARG A 106 -11.66 16.11 3.28
N TYR A 107 -10.60 16.60 3.91
CA TYR A 107 -9.71 17.60 3.30
C TYR A 107 -8.97 17.10 2.05
N TYR A 108 -8.66 15.80 1.98
CA TYR A 108 -7.88 15.21 0.89
C TYR A 108 -8.73 14.29 0.00
N GLY A 109 -8.53 14.40 -1.32
CA GLY A 109 -9.20 13.57 -2.33
C GLY A 109 -8.66 12.13 -2.42
N GLY A 110 -9.33 11.29 -3.22
CA GLY A 110 -8.95 9.89 -3.46
C GLY A 110 -9.13 9.00 -2.23
N ASN A 111 -10.19 9.24 -1.46
CA ASN A 111 -10.51 8.57 -0.20
C ASN A 111 -11.74 7.64 -0.33
N GLU A 112 -12.15 7.26 -1.55
CA GLU A 112 -13.41 6.53 -1.79
C GLU A 112 -13.41 5.18 -1.07
N TYR A 113 -12.38 4.36 -1.28
CA TYR A 113 -12.25 3.03 -0.67
C TYR A 113 -12.13 3.08 0.86
N VAL A 114 -11.39 4.07 1.37
CA VAL A 114 -11.21 4.27 2.82
C VAL A 114 -12.52 4.73 3.48
N THR A 115 -13.30 5.55 2.78
CA THR A 115 -14.63 5.98 3.19
C THR A 115 -15.58 4.77 3.27
N HIS A 116 -15.55 3.89 2.26
CA HIS A 116 -16.33 2.64 2.28
C HIS A 116 -15.95 1.74 3.45
N PHE A 117 -14.65 1.52 3.67
CA PHE A 117 -14.17 0.72 4.79
C PHE A 117 -14.61 1.28 6.15
N SER A 118 -14.45 2.60 6.34
CA SER A 118 -14.87 3.28 7.58
C SER A 118 -16.38 3.18 7.81
N SER A 119 -17.20 3.33 6.76
CA SER A 119 -18.65 3.18 6.84
C SER A 119 -19.06 1.76 7.22
N LEU A 120 -18.41 0.74 6.63
CA LEU A 120 -18.68 -0.66 6.96
C LEU A 120 -18.37 -0.93 8.43
N CYS A 121 -17.20 -0.52 8.91
CA CYS A 121 -16.80 -0.69 10.30
C CYS A 121 -17.81 -0.04 11.28
N SER A 122 -18.21 1.22 11.01
CA SER A 122 -19.20 1.93 11.82
C SER A 122 -20.58 1.27 11.79
N PHE A 123 -20.99 0.67 10.67
CA PHE A 123 -22.25 -0.07 10.59
C PHE A 123 -22.19 -1.36 11.40
N THR A 124 -21.08 -2.11 11.34
CA THR A 124 -20.95 -3.39 12.07
C THR A 124 -20.93 -3.21 13.59
N SER A 125 -20.55 -2.03 14.06
CA SER A 125 -20.41 -1.69 15.49
C SER A 125 -21.69 -1.12 16.10
N ARG A 126 -22.77 -0.94 15.32
CA ARG A 126 -24.10 -0.54 15.81
C ARG A 126 -25.00 -1.76 15.94
#